data_AF-A0A3M2Z675-F1
#
_entry.id   AF-A0A3M2Z675-F1
#
_cell.length_a   1.000
_cell.length_b   1.000
_cell.length_c   1.000
_cell.angle_alpha   90.00
_cell.angle_beta   90.00
_cell.angle_gamma   90.00
#
_symmetry.space_group_name_H-M   'P 1'
#
loop_
_entity.id
_entity.type
_entity.pdbx_description
1 polymer ?
#
loop_
_entity_poly.entity_id
_entity_poly.type
_entity_poly.pdbx_seq_one_letter_code
_entity_poly.pdbx_strand_id
1 'polypeptide(L)'
;MLAVAVTDLLPNGLSAVYTFYEPDEERRSLGRYAILWQIGEATRLQLQAVYLGYWIKNCKKMNYKTQYRPIELLTNQRWVTLY
;
A
#
# COMPACT_ATOMS: atom_id res chain seq x y z
N MET A 1 -4.05 7.94 19.89
CA MET A 1 -4.03 7.96 18.41
C MET A 1 -4.42 6.57 17.93
N LEU A 2 -5.25 6.41 16.89
CA LEU A 2 -5.75 5.09 16.46
C LEU A 2 -4.90 4.44 15.36
N ALA A 3 -4.40 5.23 14.42
CA ALA A 3 -3.51 4.79 13.35
C ALA A 3 -2.67 5.95 12.82
N VAL A 4 -1.48 5.64 12.32
CA VAL A 4 -0.59 6.56 11.63
C VAL A 4 0.02 5.83 10.43
N ALA A 5 0.01 6.49 9.28
CA ALA A 5 0.70 6.06 8.08
C ALA A 5 1.78 7.08 7.74
N VAL A 6 3.01 6.60 7.57
CA VAL A 6 4.15 7.38 7.10
C VAL A 6 4.28 7.13 5.61
N THR A 7 4.13 8.20 4.84
CA THR A 7 4.08 8.15 3.37
C THR A 7 5.01 9.19 2.78
N ASP A 8 5.90 8.75 1.88
CA ASP A 8 6.76 9.67 1.12
C ASP A 8 6.08 10.08 -0.18
N LEU A 9 6.22 11.35 -0.56
CA LEU A 9 5.78 11.87 -1.85
C LEU A 9 6.92 11.73 -2.87
N LEU A 10 6.66 10.98 -3.94
CA LEU A 10 7.59 10.79 -5.06
C LEU A 10 7.06 11.52 -6.30
N PRO A 11 7.91 11.80 -7.31
CA PRO A 11 7.48 12.48 -8.53
C PRO A 11 6.33 11.80 -9.30
N ASN A 12 6.18 10.49 -9.14
CA ASN A 12 5.19 9.68 -9.87
C ASN A 12 4.23 8.89 -8.96
N GLY A 13 4.30 9.06 -7.63
CA GLY A 13 3.51 8.24 -6.72
C GLY A 13 3.70 8.54 -5.24
N LEU A 14 2.94 7.84 -4.41
CA LEU A 14 3.11 7.82 -2.96
C LEU A 14 3.81 6.53 -2.54
N SER A 15 4.75 6.59 -1.60
CA SER A 15 5.41 5.39 -1.04
C SER A 15 4.93 5.13 0.38
N ALA A 16 4.25 4.01 0.59
CA ALA A 16 3.78 3.59 1.91
C ALA A 16 4.94 2.96 2.70
N VAL A 17 5.59 3.75 3.58
CA VAL A 17 6.81 3.35 4.29
C VAL A 17 6.49 2.56 5.55
N TYR A 18 5.73 3.15 6.46
CA TYR A 18 5.33 2.53 7.73
C TYR A 18 3.86 2.77 8.01
N THR A 19 3.20 1.80 8.64
CA THR A 19 1.84 1.98 9.15
C THR A 19 1.74 1.28 10.49
N PHE A 20 1.38 2.04 11.52
CA PHE A 20 1.19 1.55 12.88
C PHE A 20 -0.20 1.96 13.36
N TYR A 21 -0.85 1.06 14.08
CA TYR A 21 -2.24 1.21 14.51
C TYR A 21 -2.46 0.43 15.80
N GLU A 22 -3.53 0.79 16.51
CA GLU A 22 -3.91 0.17 17.77
C GLU A 22 -4.25 -1.33 17.55
N PRO A 23 -3.52 -2.28 18.18
CA PRO A 23 -3.75 -3.71 18.00
C PRO A 23 -5.14 -4.16 18.47
N ASP A 24 -5.72 -3.52 19.48
CA ASP A 24 -7.05 -3.88 19.99
C ASP A 24 -8.19 -3.52 19.00
N GLU A 25 -7.88 -2.79 17.93
CA GLU A 25 -8.84 -2.35 16.90
C GLU A 25 -8.72 -3.15 15.59
N GLU A 26 -8.23 -4.40 15.65
CA GLU A 26 -8.07 -5.30 14.50
C GLU A 26 -9.32 -5.39 13.60
N ARG A 27 -10.53 -5.40 14.21
CA ARG A 27 -11.81 -5.46 13.49
C ARG A 27 -11.98 -4.32 12.48
N ARG A 28 -11.35 -3.17 12.69
CA ARG A 28 -11.47 -1.99 11.81
C ARG A 28 -10.54 -2.04 10.60
N SER A 29 -9.61 -3.00 10.52
CA SER A 29 -8.67 -3.15 9.40
C SER A 29 -7.90 -1.86 9.06
N LEU A 30 -7.43 -1.14 10.08
CA LEU A 30 -6.85 0.20 9.96
C LEU A 30 -5.66 0.28 8.97
N GLY A 31 -4.86 -0.78 8.87
CA GLY A 31 -3.79 -0.86 7.86
C GLY A 31 -4.28 -0.87 6.41
N ARG A 32 -5.41 -1.54 6.12
CA ARG A 32 -6.02 -1.51 4.78
C ARG A 32 -6.65 -0.15 4.50
N TYR A 33 -7.30 0.43 5.50
CA TYR A 33 -7.87 1.78 5.39
C TYR A 33 -6.79 2.82 5.04
N ALA A 34 -5.63 2.76 5.70
CA ALA A 34 -4.50 3.64 5.39
C ALA A 34 -4.03 3.53 3.93
N ILE A 35 -4.05 2.34 3.33
CA ILE A 35 -3.70 2.14 1.92
C ILE A 35 -4.78 2.71 1.00
N LEU A 36 -6.06 2.45 1.29
CA LEU A 36 -7.17 3.01 0.51
C LEU A 36 -7.16 4.54 0.54
N TRP A 37 -6.87 5.13 1.70
CA TRP A 37 -6.71 6.57 1.84
C TRP A 37 -5.57 7.09 0.97
N GLN A 38 -4.40 6.44 0.98
CA GLN A 38 -3.26 6.82 0.12
C GLN A 38 -3.60 6.69 -1.37
N ILE A 39 -4.40 5.71 -1.79
CA ILE A 39 -4.87 5.60 -3.18
C ILE A 39 -5.75 6.79 -3.56
N GLY A 40 -6.68 7.18 -2.67
CA GLY A 40 -7.51 8.37 -2.86
C GLY A 40 -6.66 9.65 -2.93
N GLU A 41 -5.65 9.75 -2.07
CA GLU A 41 -4.75 10.90 -2.03
C GLU A 41 -3.85 10.98 -3.28
N ALA A 42 -3.30 9.87 -3.74
CA ALA A 42 -2.57 9.80 -5.01
C ALA A 42 -3.45 10.26 -6.18
N THR A 43 -4.72 9.85 -6.19
CA THR A 43 -5.70 10.29 -7.20
C THR A 43 -5.93 11.80 -7.12
N ARG A 44 -6.12 12.34 -5.91
CA ARG A 44 -6.31 13.79 -5.67
C ARG A 44 -5.10 14.61 -6.12
N LEU A 45 -3.90 14.07 -5.94
CA LEU A 45 -2.63 14.67 -6.35
C LEU A 45 -2.26 14.38 -7.81
N GLN A 46 -3.11 13.67 -8.57
CA GLN A 46 -2.87 13.26 -9.95
C GLN A 46 -1.59 12.42 -10.14
N LEU A 47 -1.25 11.62 -9.13
CA LEU A 47 -0.14 10.68 -9.17
C LEU A 47 -0.59 9.34 -9.74
N GLN A 48 0.35 8.62 -10.36
CA GLN A 48 0.05 7.42 -11.12
C GLN A 48 0.00 6.15 -10.27
N ALA A 49 0.69 6.14 -9.13
CA ALA A 49 0.88 4.92 -8.34
C ALA A 49 0.93 5.15 -6.83
N VAL A 50 0.60 4.09 -6.10
CA VAL A 50 0.96 3.94 -4.69
C VAL A 50 1.88 2.73 -4.55
N TYR A 51 3.12 2.99 -4.15
CA TYR A 51 4.15 1.98 -3.90
C TYR A 51 3.95 1.36 -2.52
N LEU A 52 3.54 0.10 -2.50
CA LEU A 52 3.37 -0.66 -1.26
C LEU A 52 4.68 -1.28 -0.75
N GLY A 53 5.81 -1.05 -1.42
CA GLY A 53 7.10 -1.63 -1.10
C GLY A 53 7.22 -3.14 -1.37
N TYR A 54 8.23 -3.77 -0.80
CA TYR A 54 8.55 -5.19 -1.05
C TYR A 54 7.41 -6.14 -0.69
N TRP A 55 7.25 -7.17 -1.51
CA TRP A 55 6.32 -8.28 -1.29
C TRP A 55 7.06 -9.62 -1.34
N ILE A 56 6.79 -10.47 -0.35
CA ILE A 56 7.39 -11.81 -0.24
C ILE A 56 6.25 -12.83 -0.34
N LYS A 57 6.31 -13.68 -1.36
CA LYS A 57 5.25 -14.65 -1.71
C LYS A 57 4.76 -15.50 -0.55
N ASN A 58 5.65 -15.95 0.33
CA ASN A 58 5.32 -16.87 1.42
C ASN A 58 5.11 -16.16 2.78
N CYS A 59 5.01 -14.83 2.81
CA CYS A 59 4.78 -14.08 4.04
C CYS A 59 3.28 -13.80 4.24
N LYS A 60 2.64 -14.50 5.18
CA LYS A 60 1.20 -14.31 5.51
C LYS A 60 0.85 -12.84 5.81
N LYS A 61 1.75 -12.11 6.49
CA LYS A 61 1.56 -10.69 6.82
C LYS A 61 1.56 -9.77 5.60
N MET A 62 2.09 -10.19 4.46
CA MET A 62 2.16 -9.38 3.22
C MET A 62 1.12 -9.78 2.18
N ASN A 63 0.30 -10.79 2.47
CA ASN A 63 -0.69 -11.31 1.52
C ASN A 63 -1.80 -10.31 1.20
N TYR A 64 -1.98 -9.26 2.02
CA TYR A 64 -2.94 -8.20 1.75
C TYR A 64 -2.53 -7.34 0.53
N LYS A 65 -1.22 -7.21 0.21
CA LYS A 65 -0.75 -6.33 -0.87
C LYS A 65 -1.27 -6.80 -2.23
N THR A 66 -1.36 -8.11 -2.42
CA THR A 66 -1.86 -8.72 -3.66
C THR A 66 -3.38 -8.75 -3.76
N GLN A 67 -4.11 -8.04 -2.89
CA GLN A 67 -5.57 -7.94 -2.94
C GLN A 67 -6.07 -6.65 -3.61
N TYR A 68 -5.19 -5.68 -3.85
CA TYR A 68 -5.52 -4.46 -4.59
C TYR A 68 -5.45 -4.69 -6.10
N ARG A 69 -6.29 -3.99 -6.87
CA ARG A 69 -6.36 -4.11 -8.33
C ARG A 69 -6.58 -2.75 -9.03
N PRO A 70 -5.97 -2.53 -10.20
CA PRO A 70 -4.88 -3.34 -10.79
C PRO A 70 -3.62 -3.22 -9.91
N ILE A 71 -2.79 -4.27 -9.88
CA ILE A 71 -1.50 -4.22 -9.17
C ILE A 71 -0.36 -4.61 -10.10
N GLU A 72 0.76 -3.91 -9.98
CA GLU A 72 1.97 -4.21 -10.71
C GLU A 72 3.06 -4.73 -9.77
N LEU A 73 3.74 -5.79 -10.20
CA LEU A 73 4.87 -6.38 -9.50
C LEU A 73 6.13 -6.16 -10.32
N LEU A 74 7.17 -5.61 -9.70
CA LEU A 74 8.49 -5.54 -10.32
C LEU A 74 9.21 -6.88 -10.09
N THR A 75 9.23 -7.73 -11.12
CA THR A 75 9.90 -9.04 -11.12
C THR A 75 10.98 -9.06 -12.18
N ASN A 76 12.22 -9.41 -11.81
CA ASN A 76 13.37 -9.43 -12.75
C ASN A 76 13.50 -8.12 -13.56
N GLN A 77 13.34 -6.98 -12.88
CA GLN A 77 13.36 -5.62 -13.48
C GLN A 77 12.27 -5.36 -14.54
N ARG A 78 11.22 -6.18 -14.57
CA ARG A 78 10.06 -6.00 -15.45
C ARG A 78 8.80 -5.85 -14.63
N TRP A 79 7.99 -4.86 -14.98
CA TRP A 79 6.67 -4.70 -14.39
C TRP A 79 5.71 -5.74 -14.99
N VAL A 80 5.01 -6.45 -14.11
CA VAL A 80 3.99 -7.44 -14.48
C VAL A 80 2.70 -7.03 -13.81
N THR A 81 1.68 -6.75 -14.61
CA THR A 81 0.34 -6.39 -14.13
C THR A 81 -0.46 -7.65 -13.80
N LEU A 82 -1.06 -7.67 -12.61
CA LEU A 82 -2.03 -8.68 -12.18
C LEU A 82 -3.42 -8.02 -12.13
N TYR A 83 -4.35 -8.64 -12.87
CA TYR A 83 -5.77 -8.30 -12.85
C TYR A 83 -6.53 -9.11 -11.79
#